data_AF-I1CVE9-F1
#
_entry.id   AF-I1CVE9-F1
#
_cell.length_a   1.000
_cell.length_b   1.000
_cell.length_c   1.000
_cell.angle_alpha   90.00
_cell.angle_beta   90.00
_cell.angle_gamma   90.00
#
_symmetry.space_group_name_H-M   'P 1'
#
loop_
_entity.id
_entity.type
_entity.pdbx_description
1 polymer ?
#
loop_
_entity_poly.entity_id
_entity_poly.type
_entity_poly.pdbx_seq_one_letter_code
_entity_poly.pdbx_strand_id
1 'polypeptide(L)'
;MIQCVQKPDTCSIPDLERTSSHFAQTWRQSLRSINASVIQYFSNFKNGTSVLHAVLAQLIVYYTKFLDILEKRGILARLHPVGVQTVMVEIKMFRSTF
;
A
#
# COMPACT_ATOMS: atom_id res chain seq x y z
N MET A 1 2.55 -13.86 5.55
CA MET A 1 2.11 -12.82 4.58
C MET A 1 2.23 -13.26 3.12
N ILE A 2 3.29 -13.96 2.70
CA ILE A 2 3.46 -14.40 1.29
C ILE A 2 2.50 -15.54 0.89
N GLN A 3 2.02 -16.36 1.83
CA GLN A 3 1.16 -17.51 1.49
C GLN A 3 -0.29 -17.17 1.09
N CYS A 4 -0.86 -16.03 1.53
CA CYS A 4 -2.22 -15.65 1.13
C CYS A 4 -2.31 -15.15 -0.33
N VAL A 5 -1.19 -14.82 -0.97
CA VAL A 5 -1.15 -14.38 -2.37
C VAL A 5 -1.34 -15.55 -3.35
N GLN A 6 -0.95 -16.77 -2.97
CA GLN A 6 -1.05 -17.95 -3.83
C GLN A 6 -2.34 -18.75 -3.65
N LYS A 7 -3.02 -18.63 -2.50
CA LYS A 7 -4.35 -19.22 -2.26
C LYS A 7 -5.21 -18.22 -1.46
N PRO A 8 -6.09 -17.45 -2.11
CA PRO A 8 -6.97 -16.53 -1.39
C PRO A 8 -7.89 -17.27 -0.41
N ASP A 9 -8.12 -18.57 -0.64
CA ASP A 9 -8.98 -19.42 0.19
C ASP A 9 -8.44 -19.76 1.57
N THR A 10 -7.15 -19.58 1.82
CA THR A 10 -6.52 -19.96 3.09
C THR A 10 -6.39 -18.81 4.10
N CYS A 11 -6.69 -17.57 3.71
CA CYS A 11 -6.54 -16.43 4.62
C CYS A 11 -7.78 -16.30 5.54
N SER A 12 -7.54 -16.29 6.86
CA SER A 12 -8.56 -16.18 7.90
C SER A 12 -9.19 -14.78 7.89
N ILE A 13 -10.53 -14.69 8.05
CA ILE A 13 -11.25 -13.41 8.02
C ILE A 13 -10.70 -12.41 9.07
N PRO A 14 -10.51 -12.78 10.35
CA PRO A 14 -9.93 -11.88 11.36
C PRO A 14 -8.59 -11.25 10.97
N ASP A 15 -7.74 -11.99 10.25
CA ASP A 15 -6.45 -11.47 9.82
C ASP A 15 -6.58 -10.46 8.67
N LEU A 16 -7.55 -10.69 7.78
CA LEU A 16 -7.89 -9.73 6.72
C LEU A 16 -8.44 -8.43 7.30
N GLU A 17 -9.32 -8.52 8.31
CA GLU A 17 -9.87 -7.36 9.00
C GLU A 17 -8.78 -6.57 9.73
N ARG A 18 -7.94 -7.26 10.51
CA ARG A 18 -6.80 -6.65 11.22
C ARG A 18 -5.87 -5.93 10.24
N THR A 19 -5.56 -6.55 9.11
CA THR A 19 -4.68 -5.97 8.09
C THR A 19 -5.32 -4.73 7.46
N SER A 20 -6.61 -4.78 7.13
CA SER A 20 -7.34 -3.64 6.58
C SER A 20 -7.35 -2.45 7.54
N SER A 21 -7.71 -2.69 8.81
CA SER A 21 -7.75 -1.65 9.85
C SER A 21 -6.36 -1.07 10.13
N HIS A 22 -5.33 -1.92 10.23
CA HIS A 22 -3.96 -1.45 10.44
C HIS A 22 -3.46 -0.61 9.27
N PHE A 23 -3.72 -1.04 8.03
CA PHE A 23 -3.36 -0.27 6.85
C PHE A 23 -4.06 1.09 6.87
N ALA A 24 -5.37 1.15 7.13
CA ALA A 24 -6.13 2.39 7.18
C ALA A 24 -5.57 3.42 8.17
N GLN A 25 -5.02 2.97 9.29
CA GLN A 25 -4.42 3.82 10.32
C GLN A 25 -3.02 4.31 9.97
N THR A 26 -2.20 3.48 9.32
CA THR A 26 -0.75 3.71 9.25
C THR A 26 -0.23 4.13 7.88
N TRP A 27 -0.97 3.87 6.79
CA TRP A 27 -0.47 3.98 5.42
C TRP A 27 0.15 5.35 5.10
N ARG A 28 -0.49 6.46 5.46
CA ARG A 28 0.04 7.82 5.18
C ARG A 28 1.37 8.08 5.87
N GLN A 29 1.46 7.72 7.15
CA GLN A 29 2.69 7.90 7.92
C GLN A 29 3.81 7.02 7.36
N SER A 30 3.51 5.76 7.03
CA SER A 30 4.48 4.87 6.40
C SER A 30 4.99 5.41 5.06
N LEU A 31 4.12 5.94 4.21
CA LEU A 31 4.53 6.57 2.94
C LEU A 31 5.48 7.76 3.16
N ARG A 32 5.19 8.63 4.13
CA ARG A 32 6.07 9.76 4.49
C ARG A 32 7.42 9.29 5.01
N SER A 33 7.44 8.28 5.88
CA SER A 33 8.67 7.71 6.41
C SER A 33 9.55 7.07 5.33
N ILE A 34 8.94 6.40 4.34
CA ILE A 34 9.68 5.85 3.19
C ILE A 34 10.27 6.99 2.36
N ASN A 35 9.48 8.03 2.04
CA ASN A 35 9.97 9.18 1.30
C ASN A 35 11.13 9.89 2.01
N ALA A 36 11.02 10.12 3.33
CA ALA A 36 12.09 10.70 4.15
C ALA A 36 13.37 9.85 4.10
N SER A 37 13.23 8.52 4.17
CA SER A 37 14.36 7.59 4.05
C SER A 37 15.02 7.69 2.67
N VAL A 38 14.22 7.82 1.60
CA VAL A 38 14.76 7.99 0.24
C VAL A 38 15.56 9.29 0.13
N ILE A 39 15.04 10.39 0.64
CA ILE A 39 15.73 11.69 0.67
C ILE A 39 17.03 11.60 1.47
N GLN A 40 17.03 10.88 2.59
CA GLN A 40 18.17 10.76 3.49
C GLN A 40 19.30 9.88 2.91
N TYR A 41 18.95 8.75 2.29
CA TYR A 41 19.93 7.71 1.95
C TYR A 41 20.32 7.65 0.48
N PHE A 42 19.54 8.22 -0.44
CA PHE A 42 19.91 8.25 -1.86
C PHE A 42 20.68 9.53 -2.19
N SER A 43 21.99 9.41 -2.42
CA SER A 43 22.84 10.52 -2.86
C SER A 43 22.42 11.12 -4.20
N ASN A 44 21.84 10.31 -5.10
CA ASN A 44 21.24 10.78 -6.34
C ASN A 44 19.71 10.86 -6.20
N PHE A 45 19.19 12.08 -6.07
CA PHE A 45 17.76 12.31 -5.83
C PHE A 45 16.86 11.81 -6.96
N LYS A 46 17.30 11.93 -8.22
CA LYS A 46 16.56 11.44 -9.38
C LYS A 46 16.38 9.91 -9.32
N ASN A 47 17.47 9.19 -9.05
CA ASN A 47 17.45 7.73 -8.90
C ASN A 47 16.61 7.32 -7.68
N GLY A 48 16.76 8.00 -6.54
CA GLY A 48 15.96 7.75 -5.34
C GLY A 48 14.47 7.89 -5.60
N THR A 49 14.07 8.97 -6.27
CA THR A 49 12.67 9.23 -6.66
C THR A 49 12.15 8.17 -7.63
N SER A 50 12.95 7.73 -8.61
CA SER A 50 12.58 6.63 -9.51
C SER A 50 12.36 5.31 -8.76
N VAL A 51 13.26 4.96 -7.84
CA VAL A 51 13.13 3.75 -7.01
C VAL A 51 11.89 3.84 -6.10
N LEU A 52 11.68 4.99 -5.45
CA LEU A 52 10.51 5.24 -4.62
C LEU A 52 9.22 4.98 -5.40
N HIS A 53 9.07 5.61 -6.57
CA HIS A 53 7.87 5.43 -7.40
C HIS A 53 7.70 4.01 -7.91
N ALA A 54 8.79 3.30 -8.27
CA ALA A 54 8.70 1.91 -8.70
C ALA A 54 8.18 1.00 -7.58
N VAL A 55 8.68 1.17 -6.35
CA VAL A 55 8.23 0.39 -5.18
C VAL A 55 6.79 0.74 -4.81
N LEU A 56 6.45 2.03 -4.76
CA LEU A 56 5.10 2.48 -4.44
C LEU A 56 4.07 2.11 -5.51
N ALA A 57 4.47 2.02 -6.78
CA ALA A 57 3.62 1.46 -7.83
C ALA A 57 3.30 -0.01 -7.57
N GLN A 58 4.27 -0.80 -7.10
CA GLN A 58 3.99 -2.17 -6.68
C GLN A 58 3.06 -2.24 -5.45
N LEU A 59 3.24 -1.35 -4.48
CA LEU A 59 2.32 -1.26 -3.34
C LEU A 59 0.87 -1.11 -3.80
N ILE A 60 0.60 -0.27 -4.80
CA ILE A 60 -0.74 -0.11 -5.38
C ILE A 60 -1.24 -1.42 -5.97
N VAL A 61 -0.44 -2.12 -6.77
CA VAL A 61 -0.84 -3.40 -7.37
C VAL A 61 -1.17 -4.45 -6.30
N TYR A 62 -0.37 -4.56 -5.23
CA TYR A 62 -0.66 -5.46 -4.12
C TYR A 62 -1.90 -5.04 -3.34
N TYR A 63 -2.10 -3.74 -3.12
CA TYR A 63 -3.25 -3.22 -2.41
C TYR A 63 -4.56 -3.46 -3.18
N THR A 64 -4.57 -3.26 -4.49
CA THR A 64 -5.72 -3.59 -5.35
C THR A 64 -6.06 -5.07 -5.25
N LYS A 65 -5.06 -5.96 -5.37
CA LYS A 65 -5.27 -7.41 -5.22
C LYS A 65 -5.80 -7.78 -3.82
N PHE A 66 -5.38 -7.07 -2.78
CA PHE A 66 -5.90 -7.26 -1.43
C PHE A 66 -7.38 -6.87 -1.33
N LEU A 67 -7.80 -5.76 -1.95
CA LEU A 67 -9.21 -5.38 -2.01
C LEU A 67 -10.04 -6.42 -2.78
N ASP A 68 -9.53 -6.96 -3.88
CA ASP A 68 -10.19 -8.05 -4.62
C ASP A 68 -10.41 -9.28 -3.73
N ILE A 69 -9.47 -9.59 -2.83
CA ILE A 69 -9.62 -10.68 -1.86
C ILE A 69 -10.75 -10.35 -0.86
N LEU A 70 -10.79 -9.12 -0.33
CA LEU A 70 -11.87 -8.70 0.59
C LEU A 70 -13.25 -8.75 -0.08
N GLU A 71 -13.32 -8.40 -1.37
CA GLU A 71 -14.55 -8.46 -2.17
C GLU A 71 -15.00 -9.90 -2.38
N LYS A 72 -14.09 -10.80 -2.81
CA LYS A 72 -14.37 -12.24 -2.95
C LYS A 72 -14.79 -12.91 -1.64
N ARG A 73 -14.33 -12.38 -0.50
CA ARG A 73 -14.72 -12.81 0.84
C ARG A 73 -16.01 -12.19 1.34
N GLY A 74 -16.62 -11.25 0.61
CA GLY A 74 -17.86 -10.58 0.98
C GLY A 74 -17.74 -9.61 2.16
N ILE A 75 -16.53 -9.20 2.54
CA ILE A 75 -16.27 -8.35 3.72
C ILE A 75 -15.84 -6.92 3.37
N LEU A 76 -15.58 -6.61 2.09
CA LEU A 76 -15.12 -5.29 1.64
C LEU A 76 -16.08 -4.16 2.07
N ALA A 77 -17.38 -4.33 1.83
CA ALA A 77 -18.40 -3.33 2.18
C ALA A 77 -18.51 -3.08 3.70
N ARG A 78 -18.28 -4.11 4.53
CA ARG A 78 -18.27 -3.96 5.99
C ARG A 78 -17.07 -3.13 6.47
N LEU A 79 -15.90 -3.39 5.88
CA LEU A 79 -14.64 -2.84 6.36
C LEU A 79 -14.36 -1.41 5.89
N HIS A 80 -15.03 -0.95 4.82
CA HIS A 80 -14.79 0.38 4.23
C HIS A 80 -13.30 0.71 4.09
N PRO A 81 -12.50 -0.15 3.42
CA PRO A 81 -11.06 0.06 3.29
C PRO A 81 -10.74 1.34 2.52
N VAL A 82 -9.52 1.85 2.70
CA VAL A 82 -9.05 3.03 1.96
C VAL A 82 -9.16 2.80 0.46
N GLY A 83 -9.69 3.78 -0.28
CA GLY A 83 -9.79 3.66 -1.74
C GLY A 83 -8.41 3.65 -2.41
N VAL A 84 -8.23 2.78 -3.41
CA VAL A 84 -6.98 2.73 -4.21
C VAL A 84 -6.61 4.10 -4.78
N GLN A 85 -7.61 4.84 -5.27
CA GLN A 85 -7.41 6.19 -5.82
C GLN A 85 -6.84 7.16 -4.77
N THR A 86 -7.30 7.08 -3.53
CA THR A 86 -6.78 7.91 -2.43
C THR A 86 -5.30 7.62 -2.17
N VAL A 87 -4.93 6.33 -2.15
CA VAL A 87 -3.52 5.93 -1.98
C VAL A 87 -2.68 6.39 -3.18
N MET A 88 -3.19 6.24 -4.40
CA MET A 88 -2.51 6.69 -5.63
C MET A 88 -2.29 8.19 -5.66
N VAL A 89 -3.28 8.99 -5.26
CA VAL A 89 -3.17 10.46 -5.22
C VAL A 89 -2.08 10.87 -4.24
N GLU A 90 -2.07 10.32 -3.02
CA GLU A 90 -1.02 10.62 -2.04
C GLU A 90 0.38 10.24 -2.58
N ILE A 91 0.52 9.08 -3.23
CA ILE A 91 1.79 8.66 -3.82
C ILE A 91 2.27 9.64 -4.92
N LYS A 92 1.35 10.18 -5.72
CA LYS A 92 1.67 11.18 -6.76
C LYS A 92 2.17 12.50 -6.17
N MET A 93 1.89 12.80 -4.90
CA MET A 93 2.38 14.00 -4.22
C MET A 93 3.90 13.94 -3.96
N PHE A 94 4.51 12.76 -3.94
CA PHE A 94 5.96 12.60 -3.75
C PHE A 94 6.79 12.94 -5.01
N ARG A 95 6.24 13.72 -5.94
CA ARG A 95 7.00 14.21 -7.09
C ARG A 95 7.97 15.31 -6.65
N SER A 96 9.21 15.18 -7.16
CA SER A 96 10.35 16.10 -7.07
C SER A 96 10.01 17.41 -6.36
N THR A 97 10.21 17.47 -5.03
CA THR A 97 10.11 18.72 -4.27
C THR A 97 11.38 19.58 -4.45
N PHE A 98 12.16 19.33 -5.51
CA PHE A 98 13.36 20.04 -5.93
C PHE A 98 13.45 20.02 -7.46
#